data_AF-A7SBX7-F1
#
_entry.id   AF-A7SBX7-F1
#
_cell.length_a   1.000
_cell.length_b   1.000
_cell.length_c   1.000
_cell.angle_alpha   90.00
_cell.angle_beta   90.00
_cell.angle_gamma   90.00
#
_symmetry.space_group_name_H-M   'P 1'
#
loop_
_entity.id
_entity.type
_entity.pdbx_description
1 polymer ?
#
loop_
_entity_poly.entity_id
_entity_poly.type
_entity_poly.pdbx_seq_one_letter_code
_entity_poly.pdbx_strand_id
1 'polypeptide(L)'
;IDYLTVDEFKNIPKYSRGRMTYDQVNKAIDEIHKVVDSKYKIVNLPRSSMGESVMNKYKAFKEAECKETDGLYFFVEDDIKSYSGLKMDVKGRALLTVLRLSGRITEVRTEGLLRYALKD
;
A
#
# COMPACT_ATOMS: atom_id res chain seq x y z
N ILE A 1 9.77 -2.68 1.53
CA ILE A 1 9.73 -2.85 0.05
C ILE A 1 10.74 -1.91 -0.59
N ASP A 2 11.62 -2.47 -1.43
CA ASP A 2 12.69 -1.69 -2.06
C ASP A 2 12.26 -1.10 -3.40
N TYR A 3 13.00 -0.09 -3.85
CA TYR A 3 12.84 0.42 -5.22
C TYR A 3 13.09 -0.68 -6.23
N LEU A 4 12.46 -0.54 -7.40
CA LEU A 4 12.81 -1.35 -8.54
C LEU A 4 14.16 -0.91 -9.06
N THR A 5 14.98 -1.86 -9.48
CA THR A 5 16.11 -1.61 -10.36
C THR A 5 15.62 -1.33 -11.79
N VAL A 6 16.48 -0.72 -12.60
CA VAL A 6 16.16 -0.43 -14.01
C VAL A 6 15.85 -1.72 -14.78
N ASP A 7 16.54 -2.82 -14.47
CA ASP A 7 16.36 -4.10 -15.14
C ASP A 7 15.06 -4.79 -14.72
N GLU A 8 14.72 -4.80 -13.43
CA GLU A 8 13.41 -5.25 -12.96
C GLU A 8 12.28 -4.49 -13.67
N PHE A 9 12.39 -3.16 -13.75
CA PHE A 9 11.40 -2.32 -14.43
C PHE A 9 11.29 -2.60 -15.93
N LYS A 10 12.40 -2.91 -16.60
CA LYS A 10 12.40 -3.28 -18.04
C LYS A 10 11.77 -4.66 -18.28
N ASN A 11 11.87 -5.57 -17.32
CA ASN A 11 11.32 -6.91 -17.41
C ASN A 11 9.80 -6.96 -17.16
N ILE A 12 9.19 -5.88 -16.65
CA ILE A 12 7.74 -5.80 -16.48
C ILE A 12 7.06 -5.75 -17.86
N PRO A 13 6.04 -6.60 -18.11
CA PRO A 13 5.38 -6.63 -19.40
C PRO A 13 4.84 -5.25 -19.82
N LYS A 14 5.11 -4.88 -21.08
CA LYS A 14 4.79 -3.56 -21.63
C LYS A 14 3.29 -3.22 -21.50
N TYR A 15 2.41 -4.21 -21.60
CA TYR A 15 0.97 -4.02 -21.45
C TYR A 15 0.58 -3.62 -20.01
N SER A 16 1.28 -4.11 -18.99
CA SER A 16 1.04 -3.77 -17.57
C SER A 16 1.63 -2.41 -17.20
N ARG A 17 2.84 -2.14 -17.67
CA ARG A 17 3.53 -0.86 -17.45
C ARG A 17 2.85 0.30 -18.22
N GLY A 18 2.27 0.03 -19.38
CA GLY A 18 1.72 1.06 -20.25
C GLY A 18 2.78 2.10 -20.61
N ARG A 19 2.49 3.37 -20.32
CA ARG A 19 3.40 4.52 -20.52
C ARG A 19 4.10 4.99 -19.23
N MET A 20 4.05 4.19 -18.17
CA MET A 20 4.69 4.56 -16.90
C MET A 20 6.19 4.60 -17.05
N THR A 21 6.82 5.56 -16.37
CA THR A 21 8.27 5.68 -16.28
C THR A 21 8.80 4.99 -15.02
N TYR A 22 10.09 4.69 -15.02
CA TYR A 22 10.79 4.13 -13.86
C TYR A 22 10.59 5.00 -12.62
N ASP A 23 10.78 6.31 -12.76
CA ASP A 23 10.60 7.28 -11.67
C ASP A 23 9.17 7.31 -11.14
N GLN A 24 8.16 7.12 -11.99
CA GLN A 24 6.77 7.07 -11.54
C GLN A 24 6.48 5.84 -10.69
N VAL A 25 7.11 4.71 -10.99
CA VAL A 25 6.94 3.48 -10.19
C VAL A 25 7.65 3.62 -8.85
N ASN A 26 8.90 4.09 -8.83
CA ASN A 26 9.62 4.28 -7.57
C ASN A 26 9.02 5.40 -6.70
N LYS A 27 8.50 6.46 -7.32
CA LYS A 27 7.72 7.46 -6.57
C LYS A 27 6.45 6.88 -5.95
N ALA A 28 5.81 5.88 -6.59
CA ALA A 28 4.68 5.20 -5.97
C ALA A 28 5.10 4.37 -4.75
N ILE A 29 6.33 3.84 -4.73
CA ILE A 29 6.90 3.16 -3.57
C ILE A 29 7.08 4.14 -2.40
N ASP A 30 7.58 5.35 -2.66
CA ASP A 30 7.68 6.40 -1.64
C ASP A 30 6.33 6.72 -1.01
N GLU A 31 5.29 6.83 -1.84
CA GLU A 31 3.94 7.09 -1.39
C GLU A 31 3.38 5.91 -0.56
N ILE A 32 3.72 4.66 -0.91
CA ILE A 32 3.34 3.48 -0.12
C ILE A 32 4.06 3.47 1.24
N HIS A 33 5.35 3.80 1.30
CA HIS A 33 6.05 3.93 2.58
C HIS A 33 5.38 4.96 3.48
N LYS A 34 5.01 6.14 2.95
CA LYS A 34 4.27 7.16 3.72
C LYS A 34 2.95 6.64 4.26
N VAL A 35 2.21 5.85 3.47
CA VAL A 35 0.93 5.27 3.88
C VAL A 35 1.14 4.28 5.03
N VAL A 36 2.07 3.35 4.87
CA VAL A 36 2.38 2.33 5.88
C VAL A 36 2.92 2.99 7.16
N ASP A 37 3.87 3.91 7.05
CA ASP A 37 4.41 4.64 8.19
C ASP A 37 3.31 5.38 8.94
N SER A 38 2.42 6.09 8.23
CA SER A 38 1.31 6.83 8.84
C SER A 38 0.33 5.90 9.56
N LYS A 39 -0.06 4.80 8.91
CA LYS A 39 -0.96 3.80 9.48
C LYS A 39 -0.37 3.16 10.73
N TYR A 40 0.84 2.59 10.62
CA TYR A 40 1.42 1.82 11.72
C TYR A 40 1.97 2.70 12.83
N LYS A 41 2.28 3.97 12.57
CA LYS A 41 2.48 4.97 13.64
C LYS A 41 1.23 5.08 14.52
N ILE A 42 0.03 5.12 13.93
CA ILE A 42 -1.23 5.15 14.71
C ILE A 42 -1.50 3.83 15.41
N VAL A 43 -1.28 2.68 14.73
CA VAL A 43 -1.48 1.35 15.33
C VAL A 43 -0.61 1.16 16.58
N ASN A 44 0.60 1.71 16.57
CA ASN A 44 1.57 1.59 17.66
C ASN A 44 1.45 2.68 18.73
N LEU A 45 0.56 3.66 18.58
CA LEU A 45 0.34 4.66 19.62
C LEU A 45 -0.26 4.03 20.89
N PRO A 46 0.13 4.49 22.09
CA PRO A 46 -0.57 4.12 23.32
C PRO A 46 -2.04 4.56 23.26
N ARG A 47 -2.98 3.68 23.61
CA ARG A 47 -4.42 3.98 23.60
C ARG A 47 -4.77 5.19 24.47
N SER A 48 -4.04 5.41 25.56
CA SER A 48 -4.20 6.57 26.46
C SER A 48 -3.85 7.91 25.81
N SER A 49 -3.07 7.91 24.72
CA SER A 49 -2.70 9.11 23.97
C SER A 49 -3.58 9.38 22.74
N MET A 50 -4.59 8.55 22.49
CA MET A 50 -5.47 8.69 21.32
C MET A 50 -6.68 9.57 21.63
N GLY A 51 -6.81 10.70 20.94
CA GLY A 51 -8.08 11.43 20.85
C GLY A 51 -9.10 10.70 19.97
N GLU A 52 -10.34 11.17 19.96
CA GLU A 52 -11.46 10.52 19.24
C GLU A 52 -11.17 10.25 17.75
N SER A 53 -10.63 11.24 17.03
CA SER A 53 -10.28 11.09 15.61
C SER A 53 -9.23 10.00 15.37
N VAL A 54 -8.20 9.91 16.23
CA VAL A 54 -7.15 8.89 16.13
C VAL A 54 -7.71 7.52 16.50
N MET A 55 -8.58 7.46 17.52
CA MET A 55 -9.25 6.23 17.94
C MET A 55 -10.15 5.65 16.84
N ASN A 56 -10.88 6.49 16.10
CA ASN A 56 -11.72 6.04 14.98
C ASN A 56 -10.88 5.43 13.85
N LYS A 57 -9.72 6.04 13.54
CA LYS A 57 -8.76 5.48 12.57
C LYS A 57 -8.16 4.16 13.06
N TYR A 58 -7.75 4.10 14.32
CA TYR A 58 -7.23 2.87 14.92
C TYR A 58 -8.26 1.73 14.84
N LYS A 59 -9.54 1.99 15.13
CA LYS A 59 -10.61 1.00 15.00
C LYS A 59 -10.75 0.51 13.56
N ALA A 60 -10.82 1.41 12.59
CA ALA A 60 -10.88 1.05 11.17
C ALA A 60 -9.67 0.20 10.73
N PHE A 61 -8.46 0.51 11.20
CA PHE A 61 -7.28 -0.29 10.91
C PHE A 61 -7.35 -1.69 11.52
N LYS A 62 -7.91 -1.82 12.73
CA LYS A 62 -8.12 -3.12 13.39
C LYS A 62 -9.23 -3.94 12.74
N GLU A 63 -10.31 -3.31 12.28
CA GLU A 63 -11.37 -3.96 11.50
C GLU A 63 -10.86 -4.44 10.14
N ALA A 64 -9.87 -3.74 9.58
CA ALA A 64 -9.23 -4.16 8.34
C ALA A 64 -8.23 -5.31 8.52
N GLU A 65 -7.92 -5.80 9.72
CA GLU A 65 -7.05 -6.97 9.89
C GLU A 65 -7.74 -8.27 9.42
N CYS A 66 -6.98 -9.25 8.96
CA CYS A 66 -7.47 -10.62 8.77
C CYS A 66 -6.34 -11.64 8.99
N LYS A 67 -6.70 -12.93 9.06
CA LYS A 67 -5.73 -14.00 9.34
C LYS A 67 -4.57 -14.03 8.34
N GLU A 68 -4.85 -13.72 7.06
CA GLU A 68 -3.86 -13.72 5.99
C GLU A 68 -2.91 -12.51 6.02
N THR A 69 -3.22 -11.46 6.80
CA THR A 69 -2.33 -10.30 7.00
C THR A 69 -1.63 -10.30 8.35
N ASP A 70 -1.77 -11.37 9.13
CA ASP A 70 -1.13 -11.46 10.44
C ASP A 70 0.39 -11.39 10.31
N GLY A 71 1.02 -10.53 11.11
CA GLY A 71 2.45 -10.24 11.06
C GLY A 71 2.92 -9.46 9.82
N LEU A 72 2.03 -9.06 8.90
CA LEU A 72 2.40 -8.34 7.68
C LEU A 72 2.06 -6.85 7.78
N TYR A 73 2.90 -6.01 7.17
CA TYR A 73 2.52 -4.64 6.87
C TYR A 73 1.60 -4.60 5.66
N PHE A 74 0.44 -3.97 5.77
CA PHE A 74 -0.50 -3.83 4.64
C PHE A 74 -1.25 -2.50 4.68
N PHE A 75 -1.84 -2.15 3.54
CA PHE A 75 -2.74 -1.00 3.40
C PHE A 75 -3.96 -1.36 2.54
N VAL A 76 -5.02 -0.55 2.65
CA VAL A 76 -6.21 -0.63 1.81
C VAL A 76 -6.36 0.64 0.96
N GLU A 77 -7.33 0.66 0.05
CA GLU A 77 -7.54 1.81 -0.84
C GLU A 77 -7.74 3.13 -0.07
N ASP A 78 -8.47 3.08 1.05
CA ASP A 78 -8.76 4.28 1.85
C ASP A 78 -7.53 4.80 2.60
N ASP A 79 -6.56 3.96 2.91
CA ASP A 79 -5.27 4.38 3.47
C ASP A 79 -4.50 5.22 2.44
N ILE A 80 -4.49 4.79 1.17
CA ILE A 80 -3.84 5.52 0.07
C ILE A 80 -4.48 6.90 -0.10
N LYS A 81 -5.82 6.96 -0.12
CA LYS A 81 -6.57 8.22 -0.22
C LYS A 81 -6.29 9.18 0.94
N SER A 82 -6.01 8.63 2.12
CA SER A 82 -5.84 9.40 3.36
C SER A 82 -4.40 9.86 3.60
N TYR A 83 -3.39 9.08 3.16
CA TYR A 83 -2.01 9.26 3.58
C TYR A 83 -1.00 9.38 2.43
N SER A 84 -1.47 9.47 1.18
CA SER A 84 -0.59 9.67 0.01
C SER A 84 -1.15 10.65 -1.00
N GLY A 85 -0.28 11.10 -1.90
CA GLY A 85 -0.66 11.80 -3.13
C GLY A 85 -1.04 10.88 -4.29
N LEU A 86 -1.05 9.56 -4.11
CA LEU A 86 -1.38 8.60 -5.15
C LEU A 86 -2.89 8.55 -5.38
N LYS A 87 -3.33 8.90 -6.60
CA LYS A 87 -4.74 8.81 -6.98
C LYS A 87 -5.13 7.38 -7.31
N MET A 88 -6.24 6.91 -6.75
CA MET A 88 -6.82 5.61 -7.04
C MET A 88 -7.71 5.61 -8.30
N ASP A 89 -7.17 6.16 -9.38
CA ASP A 89 -7.74 6.13 -10.73
C ASP A 89 -7.17 4.94 -11.54
N VAL A 90 -7.42 4.92 -12.86
CA VAL A 90 -6.89 3.87 -13.75
C VAL A 90 -5.37 3.77 -13.68
N LYS A 91 -4.67 4.92 -13.56
CA LYS A 91 -3.21 4.95 -13.51
C LYS A 91 -2.70 4.46 -12.16
N GLY A 92 -3.32 4.86 -11.05
CA GLY A 92 -2.95 4.36 -9.72
C GLY A 92 -3.16 2.86 -9.55
N ARG A 93 -4.29 2.32 -10.04
CA ARG A 93 -4.54 0.87 -10.01
C ARG A 93 -3.53 0.10 -10.88
N ALA A 94 -3.16 0.66 -12.04
CA ALA A 94 -2.10 0.08 -12.86
C ALA A 94 -0.72 0.14 -12.15
N LEU A 95 -0.42 1.17 -11.36
CA LEU A 95 0.81 1.23 -10.56
C LEU A 95 0.84 0.11 -9.50
N LEU A 96 -0.26 -0.13 -8.78
CA LEU A 96 -0.35 -1.24 -7.83
C LEU A 96 -0.20 -2.61 -8.54
N THR A 97 -0.74 -2.73 -9.75
CA THR A 97 -0.54 -3.94 -10.58
C THR A 97 0.93 -4.14 -10.92
N VAL A 98 1.64 -3.08 -11.32
CA VAL A 98 3.09 -3.11 -11.61
C VAL A 98 3.90 -3.50 -10.36
N LEU A 99 3.55 -2.95 -9.19
CA LEU A 99 4.19 -3.29 -7.92
C LEU A 99 3.95 -4.74 -7.51
N ARG A 100 2.75 -5.27 -7.78
CA ARG A 100 2.44 -6.68 -7.58
C ARG A 100 3.26 -7.58 -8.50
N LEU A 101 3.35 -7.24 -9.79
CA LEU A 101 4.11 -8.02 -10.78
C LEU A 101 5.63 -7.99 -10.54
N SER A 102 6.14 -6.91 -9.93
CA SER A 102 7.53 -6.80 -9.48
C SER A 102 7.78 -7.39 -8.09
N GLY A 103 6.77 -8.03 -7.49
CA GLY A 103 6.91 -8.74 -6.23
C GLY A 103 7.01 -7.84 -5.00
N ARG A 104 6.74 -6.54 -5.11
CA ARG A 104 6.81 -5.61 -3.96
C ARG A 104 5.59 -5.72 -3.04
N ILE A 105 4.44 -6.07 -3.59
CA ILE A 105 3.20 -6.25 -2.82
C ILE A 105 2.45 -7.50 -3.27
N THR A 106 1.54 -7.97 -2.42
CA THR A 106 0.54 -8.98 -2.75
C THR A 106 -0.86 -8.49 -2.43
N GLU A 107 -1.84 -9.01 -3.15
CA GLU A 107 -3.26 -8.73 -2.93
C GLU A 107 -3.87 -9.84 -2.08
N VAL A 108 -4.52 -9.45 -0.98
CA VAL A 108 -5.29 -10.34 -0.11
C VAL A 108 -6.73 -9.84 -0.11
N ARG A 109 -7.67 -10.67 -0.60
CA ARG A 109 -9.08 -10.33 -0.65
C ARG A 109 -9.88 -11.27 0.23
N THR A 110 -10.34 -10.73 1.36
CA THR A 110 -11.13 -11.45 2.36
C THR A 110 -12.25 -10.52 2.84
N GLU A 111 -13.47 -11.05 2.96
CA GLU A 111 -14.66 -10.30 3.43
C GLU A 111 -14.99 -9.05 2.59
N GLY A 112 -14.74 -9.11 1.28
CA GLY A 112 -15.01 -7.98 0.37
C GLY A 112 -14.00 -6.83 0.46
N LEU A 113 -13.03 -6.89 1.39
CA LEU A 113 -11.97 -5.90 1.52
C LEU A 113 -10.68 -6.39 0.83
N LEU A 114 -10.13 -5.54 -0.04
CA LEU A 114 -8.84 -5.76 -0.70
C LEU A 114 -7.72 -5.09 0.09
N ARG A 115 -6.75 -5.90 0.51
CA ARG A 115 -5.54 -5.50 1.24
C ARG A 115 -4.34 -5.68 0.35
N TYR A 116 -3.46 -4.69 0.33
CA TYR A 116 -2.16 -4.76 -0.32
C TYR A 116 -1.11 -4.98 0.77
N ALA A 117 -0.67 -6.22 0.92
CA ALA A 117 0.37 -6.57 1.89
C ALA A 117 1.76 -6.42 1.25
N LEU A 118 2.68 -5.81 1.99
CA LEU A 118 4.08 -5.65 1.58
C LEU A 118 4.74 -7.02 1.60
N LYS A 119 5.60 -7.26 0.60
CA LYS A 119 6.50 -8.42 0.58
C LYS A 119 7.90 -7.98 0.97
N ASP A 120 8.51 -8.72 1.89
CA ASP A 120 9.93 -8.61 2.21
C ASP A 120 10.80 -9.10 1.05
#